data_AF-A0A419FIU0-F1
#
_entry.id   AF-A0A419FIU0-F1
#
_cell.length_a   1.000
_cell.length_b   1.000
_cell.length_c   1.000
_cell.angle_alpha   90.00
_cell.angle_beta   90.00
_cell.angle_gamma   90.00
#
_symmetry.space_group_name_H-M   'P 1'
#
loop_
_entity.id
_entity.type
_entity.pdbx_description
1 polymer ?
#
loop_
_entity_poly.entity_id
_entity_poly.type
_entity_poly.pdbx_seq_one_letter_code
_entity_poly.pdbx_strand_id
1 'polypeptide(L)'
;MTSTRLAGVGAAVAAAIVLFGVIVQPVSAGAPYTAYGVGQKPGAMIAASVGGASCGPAVVVSAQGNWLMSIAETAPCAPKEGDIISFTVDGQLADQTVIWTQGGAPADASRGIALTVTVKAPTATAGIFSGGMIAPSGTSLVAFTGSTEQLNTAGAAVKAVSVSATLSGKLLTFVVGAPSFVNTEFNAAFPTGLAGTLVIVKT
;
A
#
# COMPACT_ATOMS: atom_id res chain seq x y z
N MET A 1 18.67 -5.65 -103.27
CA MET A 1 18.71 -7.10 -103.04
C MET A 1 18.69 -7.31 -101.53
N THR A 2 17.53 -7.63 -100.94
CA THR A 2 17.13 -9.00 -100.52
C THR A 2 18.16 -9.64 -99.59
N SER A 3 17.88 -10.22 -98.43
CA SER A 3 16.66 -10.56 -97.69
C SER A 3 17.09 -11.03 -96.29
N THR A 4 16.28 -10.72 -95.28
CA THR A 4 15.80 -11.57 -94.16
C THR A 4 16.61 -12.79 -93.71
N ARG A 5 16.82 -12.96 -92.38
CA ARG A 5 16.27 -14.07 -91.56
C ARG A 5 16.33 -13.80 -90.04
N LEU A 6 15.23 -14.17 -89.39
CA LEU A 6 14.93 -14.21 -87.94
C LEU A 6 15.65 -15.34 -87.20
N ALA A 7 15.76 -15.18 -85.86
CA ALA A 7 15.53 -16.14 -84.75
C ALA A 7 16.53 -15.80 -83.61
N GLY A 8 16.16 -15.53 -82.35
CA GLY A 8 15.16 -16.17 -81.50
C GLY A 8 15.90 -16.87 -80.34
N VAL A 9 15.30 -16.90 -79.14
CA VAL A 9 15.77 -17.46 -77.84
C VAL A 9 16.58 -16.45 -77.00
N GLY A 10 16.16 -15.96 -75.83
CA GLY A 10 15.11 -16.37 -74.90
C GLY A 10 15.73 -16.96 -73.61
N ALA A 11 15.97 -16.12 -72.59
CA ALA A 11 16.16 -16.56 -71.20
C ALA A 11 16.00 -15.36 -70.24
N ALA A 12 14.75 -15.04 -69.90
CA ALA A 12 14.44 -14.21 -68.75
C ALA A 12 14.56 -15.08 -67.49
N VAL A 13 15.61 -14.88 -66.71
CA VAL A 13 15.74 -15.50 -65.38
C VAL A 13 14.96 -14.63 -64.40
N ALA A 14 13.72 -14.99 -64.15
CA ALA A 14 12.91 -14.43 -63.08
C ALA A 14 13.39 -15.02 -61.75
N ALA A 15 14.24 -14.28 -61.04
CA ALA A 15 14.55 -14.56 -59.63
C ALA A 15 13.35 -14.15 -58.77
N ALA A 16 12.40 -15.06 -58.58
CA ALA A 16 11.32 -14.91 -57.61
C ALA A 16 11.87 -15.14 -56.20
N ILE A 17 12.40 -14.08 -55.58
CA ILE A 17 12.64 -14.05 -54.13
C ILE A 17 11.27 -13.98 -53.48
N VAL A 18 10.79 -15.12 -52.95
CA VAL A 18 9.62 -15.17 -52.08
C VAL A 18 10.02 -14.51 -50.76
N LEU A 19 9.83 -13.19 -50.68
CA LEU A 19 9.76 -12.49 -49.40
C LEU A 19 8.54 -13.07 -48.66
N PHE A 20 8.77 -14.07 -47.81
CA PHE A 20 7.85 -14.37 -46.71
C PHE A 20 7.90 -13.20 -45.73
N GLY A 21 7.22 -12.11 -46.08
CA GLY A 21 6.89 -11.05 -45.14
C GLY A 21 5.98 -11.67 -44.09
N VAL A 22 6.52 -11.92 -42.91
CA VAL A 22 5.73 -12.24 -41.73
C VAL A 22 4.85 -11.01 -41.47
N ILE A 23 3.60 -11.07 -41.91
CA ILE A 23 2.59 -10.07 -41.57
C ILE A 23 2.31 -10.31 -40.09
N VAL A 24 3.05 -9.63 -39.23
CA VAL A 24 2.72 -9.55 -37.81
C VAL A 24 1.37 -8.83 -37.77
N GLN A 25 0.28 -9.57 -37.58
CA GLN A 25 -1.01 -8.92 -37.39
C GLN A 25 -0.89 -8.03 -36.17
N PRO A 26 -1.29 -6.75 -36.24
CA PRO A 26 -1.29 -5.89 -35.08
C PRO A 26 -2.24 -6.52 -34.07
N VAL A 27 -1.69 -7.04 -32.98
CA VAL A 27 -2.48 -7.42 -31.82
C VAL A 27 -3.08 -6.11 -31.34
N SER A 28 -4.40 -5.92 -31.54
CA SER A 28 -5.06 -4.72 -31.04
C SER A 28 -4.88 -4.72 -29.53
N ALA A 29 -4.02 -3.83 -29.02
CA ALA A 29 -3.90 -3.64 -27.59
C ALA A 29 -5.30 -3.32 -27.06
N GLY A 30 -5.78 -4.13 -26.11
CA GLY A 30 -7.04 -3.87 -25.46
C GLY A 30 -7.08 -2.48 -24.87
N ALA A 31 -8.27 -1.89 -24.83
CA ALA A 31 -8.45 -0.65 -24.09
C ALA A 31 -8.03 -0.88 -22.62
N PRO A 32 -7.27 0.04 -22.00
CA PRO A 32 -6.87 -0.11 -20.61
C PRO A 32 -8.06 0.08 -19.66
N TYR A 33 -8.01 -0.54 -18.48
CA TYR A 33 -8.96 -0.25 -17.42
C TYR A 33 -8.73 1.17 -16.89
N THR A 34 -9.79 1.96 -16.74
CA THR A 34 -9.70 3.35 -16.27
C THR A 34 -10.19 3.43 -14.82
N ALA A 35 -9.27 3.43 -13.86
CA ALA A 35 -9.60 3.63 -12.45
C ALA A 35 -9.59 5.14 -12.11
N TYR A 36 -10.60 5.60 -11.38
CA TYR A 36 -10.66 6.97 -10.89
C TYR A 36 -11.48 7.04 -9.60
N GLY A 37 -11.34 8.14 -8.88
CA GLY A 37 -12.11 8.41 -7.67
C GLY A 37 -12.04 9.86 -7.26
N VAL A 38 -12.84 10.20 -6.25
CA VAL A 38 -12.98 11.56 -5.70
C VAL A 38 -12.86 11.54 -4.16
N GLY A 39 -12.69 12.71 -3.56
CA GLY A 39 -12.71 12.87 -2.10
C GLY A 39 -11.42 12.46 -1.38
N GLN A 40 -10.33 12.23 -2.11
CA GLN A 40 -9.02 11.98 -1.50
C GLN A 40 -8.35 13.29 -1.05
N LYS A 41 -7.41 13.18 -0.12
CA LYS A 41 -6.60 14.32 0.32
C LYS A 41 -5.76 14.85 -0.88
N PRO A 42 -5.83 16.15 -1.22
CA PRO A 42 -4.97 16.73 -2.24
C PRO A 42 -3.48 16.45 -2.01
N GLY A 43 -2.78 16.05 -3.06
CA GLY A 43 -1.35 15.70 -3.02
C GLY A 43 -1.05 14.28 -2.56
N ALA A 44 -2.03 13.49 -2.12
CA ALA A 44 -1.82 12.07 -1.81
C ALA A 44 -1.41 11.29 -3.07
N MET A 45 -0.66 10.20 -2.87
CA MET A 45 -0.17 9.33 -3.93
C MET A 45 -1.00 8.04 -3.99
N ILE A 46 -1.68 7.80 -5.10
CA ILE A 46 -2.49 6.58 -5.32
C ILE A 46 -1.70 5.62 -6.19
N ALA A 47 -1.42 4.41 -5.70
CA ALA A 47 -0.78 3.35 -6.48
C ALA A 47 -1.71 2.14 -6.61
N ALA A 48 -1.63 1.43 -7.73
CA ALA A 48 -2.36 0.19 -7.96
C ALA A 48 -1.41 -1.01 -8.07
N SER A 49 -1.85 -2.16 -7.60
CA SER A 49 -1.11 -3.42 -7.69
C SER A 49 -2.03 -4.62 -7.90
N VAL A 50 -1.50 -5.67 -8.52
CA VAL A 50 -2.14 -6.99 -8.66
C VAL A 50 -1.19 -8.02 -8.07
N GLY A 51 -1.65 -8.81 -7.10
CA GLY A 51 -0.80 -9.80 -6.41
C GLY A 51 0.46 -9.20 -5.77
N GLY A 52 0.44 -7.91 -5.38
CA GLY A 52 1.59 -7.18 -4.86
C GLY A 52 2.53 -6.58 -5.90
N ALA A 53 2.38 -6.90 -7.20
CA ALA A 53 3.15 -6.28 -8.28
C ALA A 53 2.55 -4.92 -8.68
N SER A 54 3.38 -3.89 -8.76
CA SER A 54 2.94 -2.53 -9.14
C SER A 54 2.48 -2.47 -10.59
N CYS A 55 1.34 -1.83 -10.84
CA CYS A 55 0.78 -1.62 -12.17
C CYS A 55 1.32 -0.38 -12.90
N GLY A 56 2.27 0.34 -12.29
CA GLY A 56 2.83 1.58 -12.84
C GLY A 56 3.13 2.61 -11.76
N PRO A 57 3.55 3.82 -12.15
CA PRO A 57 3.78 4.91 -11.21
C PRO A 57 2.51 5.29 -10.47
N ALA A 58 2.65 5.73 -9.22
CA ALA A 58 1.54 6.31 -8.46
C ALA A 58 1.08 7.63 -9.10
N VAL A 59 -0.21 7.93 -8.98
CA VAL A 59 -0.81 9.17 -9.44
C VAL A 59 -1.07 10.12 -8.27
N VAL A 60 -0.84 11.42 -8.50
CA VAL A 60 -1.04 12.46 -7.49
C VAL A 60 -2.50 12.88 -7.49
N VAL A 61 -3.13 12.91 -6.31
CA VAL A 61 -4.48 13.45 -6.13
C VAL A 61 -4.48 14.96 -6.38
N SER A 62 -5.38 15.41 -7.24
CA SER A 62 -5.57 16.83 -7.59
C SER A 62 -6.02 17.69 -6.40
N ALA A 63 -6.00 19.02 -6.58
CA ALA A 63 -6.49 19.98 -5.59
C ALA A 63 -7.96 19.79 -5.22
N GLN A 64 -8.77 19.22 -6.11
CA GLN A 64 -10.19 18.92 -5.89
C GLN A 64 -10.42 17.55 -5.23
N GLY A 65 -9.34 16.82 -4.91
CA GLY A 65 -9.44 15.47 -4.33
C GLY A 65 -9.72 14.37 -5.35
N ASN A 66 -9.60 14.66 -6.65
CA ASN A 66 -9.82 13.70 -7.74
C ASN A 66 -8.50 13.04 -8.16
N TRP A 67 -8.58 11.78 -8.58
CA TRP A 67 -7.46 11.03 -9.16
C TRP A 67 -7.95 10.14 -10.30
N LEU A 68 -7.07 9.84 -11.25
CA LEU A 68 -7.33 8.99 -12.40
C LEU A 68 -6.06 8.24 -12.78
N MET A 69 -6.18 6.95 -13.07
CA MET A 69 -5.10 6.12 -13.59
C MET A 69 -5.62 5.14 -14.64
N SER A 70 -4.75 4.81 -15.60
CA SER A 70 -5.03 3.86 -16.65
C SER A 70 -4.15 2.62 -16.46
N ILE A 71 -4.77 1.44 -16.43
CA ILE A 71 -4.11 0.16 -16.15
C ILE A 71 -4.28 -0.73 -17.39
N ALA A 72 -3.27 -0.73 -18.26
CA ALA A 72 -3.22 -1.57 -19.45
C ALA A 72 -2.91 -3.04 -19.09
N GLU A 73 -3.32 -3.97 -19.95
CA GLU A 73 -2.94 -5.40 -19.86
C GLU A 73 -1.42 -5.60 -19.94
N THR A 74 -0.71 -4.69 -20.61
CA THR A 74 0.75 -4.67 -20.72
C THR A 74 1.44 -3.91 -19.57
N ALA A 75 0.71 -3.51 -18.53
CA ALA A 75 1.30 -2.88 -17.36
C ALA A 75 2.31 -3.83 -16.67
N PRO A 76 3.27 -3.32 -15.87
CA PRO A 76 4.25 -4.18 -15.20
C PRO A 76 3.65 -5.24 -14.27
N CYS A 77 2.44 -5.03 -13.76
CA CYS A 77 1.72 -6.03 -12.97
C CYS A 77 1.04 -7.13 -13.81
N ALA A 78 1.05 -7.00 -15.15
CA ALA A 78 0.47 -7.90 -16.14
C ALA A 78 -0.95 -8.38 -15.77
N PRO A 79 -1.91 -7.45 -15.54
CA PRO A 79 -3.23 -7.81 -15.07
C PRO A 79 -3.98 -8.61 -16.14
N LYS A 80 -4.79 -9.56 -15.70
CA LYS A 80 -5.65 -10.40 -16.53
C LYS A 80 -7.11 -10.18 -16.18
N GLU A 81 -7.99 -10.56 -17.11
CA GLU A 81 -9.43 -10.54 -16.88
C GLU A 81 -9.78 -11.30 -15.59
N GLY A 82 -10.44 -10.61 -14.66
CA GLY A 82 -10.82 -11.17 -13.36
C GLY A 82 -9.82 -10.95 -12.21
N ASP A 83 -8.63 -10.40 -12.48
CA ASP A 83 -7.65 -10.12 -11.42
C ASP A 83 -8.15 -9.05 -10.44
N ILE A 84 -7.76 -9.16 -9.17
CA ILE A 84 -8.10 -8.18 -8.15
C ILE A 84 -7.02 -7.10 -8.11
N ILE A 85 -7.42 -5.87 -8.41
CA ILE A 85 -6.60 -4.66 -8.24
C ILE A 85 -6.75 -4.18 -6.81
N SER A 86 -5.63 -4.07 -6.11
CA SER A 86 -5.51 -3.41 -4.82
C SER A 86 -4.95 -2.01 -4.99
N PHE A 87 -5.38 -1.08 -4.13
CA PHE A 87 -4.90 0.30 -4.14
C PHE A 87 -4.15 0.62 -2.86
N THR A 88 -3.21 1.55 -2.96
CA THR A 88 -2.59 2.20 -1.80
C THR A 88 -2.77 3.71 -1.89
N VAL A 89 -2.92 4.36 -0.73
CA VAL A 89 -2.93 5.82 -0.58
C VAL A 89 -1.76 6.20 0.32
N ASP A 90 -0.81 6.96 -0.20
CA ASP A 90 0.44 7.31 0.51
C ASP A 90 1.18 6.07 1.05
N GLY A 91 1.14 4.97 0.29
CA GLY A 91 1.78 3.70 0.65
C GLY A 91 0.99 2.84 1.65
N GLN A 92 -0.15 3.31 2.16
CA GLN A 92 -1.03 2.51 3.02
C GLN A 92 -2.08 1.78 2.17
N LEU A 93 -2.34 0.51 2.46
CA LEU A 93 -3.34 -0.28 1.75
C LEU A 93 -4.75 0.29 1.96
N ALA A 94 -5.47 0.51 0.88
CA ALA A 94 -6.89 0.89 0.92
C ALA A 94 -7.78 -0.35 1.09
N ASP A 95 -8.96 -0.17 1.69
CA ASP A 95 -9.91 -1.27 1.94
C ASP A 95 -10.61 -1.73 0.66
N GLN A 96 -10.67 -0.88 -0.36
CA GLN A 96 -11.36 -1.15 -1.61
C GLN A 96 -10.44 -1.84 -2.61
N THR A 97 -11.02 -2.79 -3.31
CA THR A 97 -10.43 -3.45 -4.47
C THR A 97 -11.42 -3.37 -5.63
N VAL A 98 -10.90 -3.55 -6.85
CA VAL A 98 -11.74 -3.72 -8.04
C VAL A 98 -11.28 -4.91 -8.84
N ILE A 99 -12.18 -5.49 -9.61
CA ILE A 99 -11.83 -6.53 -10.58
C ILE A 99 -11.36 -5.85 -11.86
N TRP A 100 -10.17 -6.20 -12.34
CA TRP A 100 -9.69 -5.73 -13.63
C TRP A 100 -10.49 -6.38 -14.75
N THR A 101 -10.98 -5.54 -15.66
CA THR A 101 -11.62 -5.96 -16.90
C THR A 101 -11.08 -5.12 -18.05
N GLN A 102 -10.87 -5.73 -19.22
CA GLN A 102 -10.34 -5.01 -20.37
C GLN A 102 -11.30 -3.88 -20.80
N GLY A 103 -10.79 -2.64 -20.89
CA GLY A 103 -11.58 -1.44 -21.19
C GLY A 103 -12.58 -1.03 -20.10
N GLY A 104 -12.53 -1.66 -18.92
CA GLY A 104 -13.46 -1.41 -17.83
C GLY A 104 -13.28 -0.07 -17.12
N ALA A 105 -14.24 0.23 -16.25
CA ALA A 105 -14.26 1.39 -15.37
C ALA A 105 -14.93 1.03 -14.03
N PRO A 106 -14.82 1.87 -12.99
CA PRO A 106 -15.58 1.73 -11.75
C PRO A 106 -17.09 1.58 -12.00
N ALA A 107 -17.74 0.72 -11.22
CA ALA A 107 -19.17 0.43 -11.38
C ALA A 107 -20.07 1.66 -11.14
N ASP A 108 -19.67 2.56 -10.25
CA ASP A 108 -20.33 3.85 -10.05
C ASP A 108 -19.60 4.94 -10.83
N ALA A 109 -20.12 5.25 -12.02
CA ALA A 109 -19.47 6.20 -12.91
C ALA A 109 -19.50 7.66 -12.38
N SER A 110 -20.38 7.96 -11.43
CA SER A 110 -20.55 9.32 -10.90
C SER A 110 -19.61 9.62 -9.74
N ARG A 111 -19.21 8.59 -8.99
CA ARG A 111 -18.38 8.72 -7.79
C ARG A 111 -16.99 8.09 -7.93
N GLY A 112 -16.81 7.18 -8.88
CA GLY A 112 -15.59 6.37 -8.98
C GLY A 112 -15.37 5.51 -7.74
N ILE A 113 -14.11 5.24 -7.43
CA ILE A 113 -13.67 4.42 -6.30
C ILE A 113 -13.40 5.33 -5.09
N ALA A 114 -14.21 5.18 -4.04
CA ALA A 114 -14.00 5.86 -2.78
C ALA A 114 -12.98 5.07 -1.93
N LEU A 115 -11.70 5.42 -2.06
CA LEU A 115 -10.63 4.78 -1.29
C LEU A 115 -10.67 5.21 0.18
N THR A 116 -10.72 4.24 1.08
CA THR A 116 -10.53 4.43 2.52
C THR A 116 -9.29 3.67 2.94
N VAL A 117 -8.44 4.32 3.71
CA VAL A 117 -7.37 3.63 4.42
C VAL A 117 -7.86 3.41 5.83
N THR A 118 -8.27 2.18 6.14
CA THR A 118 -8.38 1.79 7.53
C THR A 118 -6.96 1.65 8.06
N VAL A 119 -6.52 2.65 8.82
CA VAL A 119 -5.34 2.50 9.66
C VAL A 119 -5.71 1.45 10.70
N LYS A 120 -5.44 0.19 10.39
CA LYS A 120 -5.57 -0.89 11.35
C LYS A 120 -4.69 -0.46 12.51
N ALA A 121 -5.31 -0.15 13.65
CA ALA A 121 -4.58 0.15 14.86
C ALA A 121 -3.51 -0.94 14.98
N PRO A 122 -2.21 -0.58 15.05
CA PRO A 122 -1.16 -1.58 15.09
C PRO A 122 -1.57 -2.58 16.14
N THR A 123 -1.67 -3.86 15.74
CA THR A 123 -1.91 -4.93 16.70
C THR A 123 -0.62 -5.05 17.48
N ALA A 124 -0.45 -4.14 18.43
CA ALA A 124 0.70 -4.04 19.28
C ALA A 124 0.79 -5.39 19.98
N THR A 125 1.80 -6.20 19.63
CA THR A 125 2.16 -7.37 20.42
C THR A 125 2.26 -6.86 21.86
N ALA A 126 1.45 -7.37 22.78
CA ALA A 126 1.38 -6.79 24.12
C ALA A 126 2.81 -6.69 24.69
N GLY A 127 3.17 -5.50 25.17
CA GLY A 127 4.43 -5.35 25.88
C GLY A 127 4.40 -6.24 27.12
N ILE A 128 5.58 -6.67 27.57
CA ILE A 128 5.69 -7.66 28.65
C ILE A 128 6.14 -6.94 29.92
N PHE A 129 5.31 -7.01 30.97
CA PHE A 129 5.77 -6.77 32.33
C PHE A 129 6.59 -7.97 32.79
N SER A 130 7.76 -7.73 33.37
CA SER A 130 8.68 -8.77 33.83
C SER A 130 9.30 -8.39 35.18
N GLY A 131 10.02 -9.32 35.81
CA GLY A 131 10.70 -9.05 37.09
C GLY A 131 9.80 -9.03 38.33
N GLY A 132 8.51 -9.33 38.20
CA GLY A 132 7.57 -9.43 39.33
C GLY A 132 6.13 -9.75 38.90
N MET A 133 5.26 -9.97 39.89
CA MET A 133 3.81 -10.08 39.69
C MET A 133 3.15 -8.73 39.98
N ILE A 134 2.24 -8.29 39.12
CA ILE A 134 1.44 -7.09 39.37
C ILE A 134 0.31 -7.46 40.31
N ALA A 135 0.28 -6.80 41.48
CA ALA A 135 -0.78 -7.00 42.46
C ALA A 135 -2.13 -6.50 41.91
N PRO A 136 -3.25 -7.17 42.24
CA PRO A 136 -4.58 -6.76 41.78
C PRO A 136 -5.03 -5.40 42.34
N SER A 137 -4.33 -4.87 43.35
CA SER A 137 -4.51 -3.52 43.88
C SER A 137 -3.19 -2.96 44.42
N GLY A 138 -3.07 -1.63 44.44
CA GLY A 138 -1.97 -0.94 45.10
C GLY A 138 -0.85 -0.57 44.15
N THR A 139 0.39 -0.91 44.49
CA THR A 139 1.57 -0.52 43.69
C THR A 139 2.54 -1.68 43.56
N SER A 140 3.04 -1.90 42.35
CA SER A 140 4.01 -2.94 42.02
C SER A 140 5.23 -2.33 41.32
N LEU A 141 6.42 -2.88 41.59
CA LEU A 141 7.67 -2.58 40.88
C LEU A 141 7.97 -3.72 39.93
N VAL A 142 7.97 -3.44 38.62
CA VAL A 142 8.22 -4.42 37.55
C VAL A 142 9.04 -3.76 36.45
N ALA A 143 9.68 -4.53 35.58
CA ALA A 143 10.29 -4.03 34.36
C ALA A 143 9.31 -4.10 33.19
N PHE A 144 9.39 -3.18 32.24
CA PHE A 144 8.58 -3.20 31.02
C PHE A 144 9.45 -3.02 29.77
N THR A 145 9.15 -3.79 28.74
CA THR A 145 9.74 -3.68 27.40
C THR A 145 8.63 -3.55 26.36
N GLY A 146 8.67 -2.47 25.58
CA GLY A 146 7.72 -2.18 24.51
C GLY A 146 7.48 -0.69 24.28
N SER A 147 6.71 -0.35 23.25
CA SER A 147 6.25 1.01 22.95
C SER A 147 5.25 1.53 23.99
N THR A 148 4.94 2.83 23.93
CA THR A 148 3.89 3.46 24.76
C THR A 148 2.49 2.92 24.47
N GLU A 149 2.22 2.54 23.22
CA GLU A 149 0.96 1.87 22.83
C GLU A 149 0.90 0.47 23.44
N GLN A 150 2.00 -0.28 23.37
CA GLN A 150 2.13 -1.58 24.02
C GLN A 150 1.96 -1.48 25.54
N LEU A 151 2.48 -0.41 26.16
CA LEU A 151 2.32 -0.13 27.58
C LEU A 151 0.85 0.14 27.93
N ASN A 152 0.14 0.88 27.09
CA ASN A 152 -1.29 1.13 27.27
C ASN A 152 -2.10 -0.18 27.23
N THR A 153 -1.83 -1.02 26.24
CA THR A 153 -2.50 -2.33 26.09
C THR A 153 -2.18 -3.26 27.27
N ALA A 154 -0.90 -3.38 27.64
CA ALA A 154 -0.48 -4.22 28.76
C ALA A 154 -1.03 -3.70 30.09
N GLY A 155 -0.99 -2.38 30.31
CA GLY A 155 -1.57 -1.71 31.47
C GLY A 155 -3.05 -1.98 31.62
N ALA A 156 -3.82 -1.86 30.53
CA ALA A 156 -5.25 -2.17 30.55
C ALA A 156 -5.52 -3.63 30.89
N ALA A 157 -4.71 -4.57 30.37
CA ALA A 157 -4.85 -6.00 30.66
C ALA A 157 -4.67 -6.34 32.15
N VAL A 158 -3.81 -5.60 32.86
CA VAL A 158 -3.57 -5.77 34.30
C VAL A 158 -4.36 -4.79 35.17
N LYS A 159 -5.31 -4.04 34.57
CA LYS A 159 -6.10 -3.01 35.24
C LYS A 159 -5.27 -1.91 35.92
N ALA A 160 -4.11 -1.60 35.36
CA ALA A 160 -3.32 -0.47 35.81
C ALA A 160 -4.06 0.84 35.53
N VAL A 161 -4.08 1.73 36.51
CA VAL A 161 -4.55 3.12 36.38
C VAL A 161 -3.43 4.00 35.84
N SER A 162 -2.19 3.75 36.27
CA SER A 162 -1.01 4.49 35.81
C SER A 162 0.26 3.66 35.88
N VAL A 163 1.21 3.96 34.99
CA VAL A 163 2.57 3.41 35.03
C VAL A 163 3.55 4.57 35.10
N SER A 164 4.47 4.55 36.07
CA SER A 164 5.48 5.60 36.21
C SER A 164 6.88 5.06 35.94
N ALA A 165 7.71 5.83 35.24
CA ALA A 165 9.11 5.51 34.95
C ALA A 165 10.00 6.70 35.33
N THR A 166 11.26 6.46 35.67
CA THR A 166 12.20 7.54 35.97
C THR A 166 13.11 7.79 34.76
N LEU A 167 13.23 9.06 34.35
CA LEU A 167 14.22 9.50 33.36
C LEU A 167 14.91 10.75 33.88
N SER A 168 16.25 10.76 33.92
CA SER A 168 17.04 11.90 34.38
C SER A 168 16.64 12.42 35.77
N GLY A 169 16.31 11.51 36.69
CA GLY A 169 15.88 11.86 38.06
C GLY A 169 14.45 12.38 38.19
N LYS A 170 13.68 12.50 37.09
CA LYS A 170 12.27 12.86 37.10
C LYS A 170 11.38 11.62 36.99
N LEU A 171 10.36 11.52 37.83
CA LEU A 171 9.30 10.51 37.71
C LEU A 171 8.26 10.99 36.69
N LEU A 172 8.10 10.25 35.62
CA LEU A 172 7.13 10.50 34.55
C LEU A 172 6.00 9.50 34.64
N THR A 173 4.76 9.97 34.55
CA THR A 173 3.56 9.14 34.69
C THR A 173 2.84 9.00 33.37
N PHE A 174 2.60 7.75 32.97
CA PHE A 174 1.72 7.34 31.90
C PHE A 174 0.36 6.95 32.48
N VAL A 175 -0.71 7.62 32.07
CA VAL A 175 -2.10 7.28 32.44
C VAL A 175 -2.66 6.30 31.42
N VAL A 176 -3.04 5.11 31.90
CA VAL A 176 -3.56 4.05 31.05
C VAL A 176 -4.97 4.40 30.57
N GLY A 177 -5.23 4.22 29.28
CA GLY A 177 -6.50 4.53 28.61
C GLY A 177 -6.73 6.03 28.34
N ALA A 178 -5.82 6.90 28.78
CA ALA A 178 -5.97 8.34 28.56
C ALA A 178 -5.66 8.75 27.12
N PRO A 179 -6.25 9.85 26.62
CA PRO A 179 -5.84 10.46 25.37
C PRO A 179 -4.35 10.84 25.36
N SER A 180 -3.72 10.83 24.18
CA SER A 180 -2.27 11.07 24.02
C SER A 180 -1.79 12.41 24.59
N PHE A 181 -2.65 13.44 24.64
CA PHE A 181 -2.29 14.74 25.23
C PHE A 181 -1.98 14.65 26.73
N VAL A 182 -2.58 13.70 27.46
CA VAL A 182 -2.29 13.46 28.88
C VAL A 182 -0.89 12.86 29.07
N ASN A 183 -0.46 12.04 28.11
CA ASN A 183 0.81 11.30 28.15
C ASN A 183 1.92 11.98 27.32
N THR A 184 1.75 13.25 26.92
CA THR A 184 2.68 13.92 25.99
C THR A 184 4.11 13.94 26.51
N GLU A 185 4.31 14.28 27.79
CA GLU A 185 5.64 14.30 28.37
C GLU A 185 6.29 12.91 28.44
N PHE A 186 5.52 11.89 28.81
CA PHE A 186 5.99 10.51 28.85
C PHE A 186 6.38 10.02 27.44
N ASN A 187 5.54 10.28 26.44
CA ASN A 187 5.78 9.88 25.06
C ASN A 187 7.01 10.59 24.46
N ALA A 188 7.22 11.87 24.80
CA ALA A 188 8.41 12.62 24.40
C ALA A 188 9.70 12.08 25.05
N ALA A 189 9.61 11.60 26.29
CA ALA A 189 10.73 11.01 27.01
C ALA A 189 11.10 9.60 26.53
N PHE A 190 10.13 8.83 26.01
CA PHE A 190 10.30 7.45 25.54
C PHE A 190 9.80 7.27 24.10
N PRO A 191 10.37 7.98 23.10
CA PRO A 191 9.86 7.99 21.73
C PRO A 191 10.00 6.63 21.03
N THR A 192 10.92 5.79 21.49
CA THR A 192 11.13 4.42 21.00
C THR A 192 10.53 3.36 21.94
N GLY A 193 9.78 3.78 22.96
CA GLY A 193 9.32 2.92 24.03
C GLY A 193 10.32 2.72 25.17
N LEU A 194 10.02 1.74 26.02
CA LEU A 194 10.83 1.32 27.16
C LEU A 194 11.57 0.03 26.82
N ALA A 195 12.80 -0.10 27.33
CA ALA A 195 13.69 -1.23 27.05
C ALA A 195 14.16 -1.88 28.36
N GLY A 196 13.33 -2.74 28.93
CA GLY A 196 13.58 -3.34 30.25
C GLY A 196 13.57 -2.31 31.39
N THR A 197 12.87 -1.19 31.19
CA THR A 197 12.87 -0.08 32.15
C THR A 197 12.08 -0.47 33.40
N LEU A 198 12.65 -0.22 34.57
CA LEU A 198 11.94 -0.38 35.83
C LEU A 198 10.81 0.65 35.92
N VAL A 199 9.60 0.17 36.16
CA VAL A 199 8.38 0.98 36.26
C VAL A 199 7.62 0.68 37.55
N ILE A 200 6.89 1.70 38.01
CA ILE A 200 5.96 1.62 39.12
C ILE A 200 4.55 1.52 38.52
N VAL A 201 3.89 0.39 38.70
CA VAL A 201 2.53 0.16 38.21
C VAL A 201 1.55 0.36 39.36
N LYS A 202 0.56 1.23 39.18
CA LYS A 202 -0.56 1.43 40.10
C LYS A 202 -1.82 0.80 39.52
N THR A 203 -2.42 -0.14 40.24
CA THR A 203 -3.70 -0.81 39.93
C THR A 203 -4.82 -0.30 40.82
#